data_AF-A0A7Z1HL38-F1
#
_entry.id   AF-A0A7Z1HL38-F1
#
_cell.length_a   1.000
_cell.length_b   1.000
_cell.length_c   1.000
_cell.angle_alpha   90.00
_cell.angle_beta   90.00
_cell.angle_gamma   90.00
#
_symmetry.space_group_name_H-M   'P 1'
#
loop_
_entity.id
_entity.type
_entity.pdbx_description
1 polymer ?
#
loop_
_entity_poly.entity_id
_entity_poly.type
_entity_poly.pdbx_seq_one_letter_code
_entity_poly.pdbx_strand_id
1 'polypeptide(L)'
;MKKTVLSLMLFLAGCSPSETQTLQVAYSEAKLHGDIVRLSQVLAKLADINPEDWKEEHSTVLQAHEYYTRAEKSLDEGNLKGAITHANKSFSLSESQQVLTLVKQIKQELKDFQKAKRVWITFEQQLDELNNRINDFSLTTAQDWSIINFNQLLVELIDFRKQFTRAKLKIEESQRKTQLHAQTLVKINQQLVVLEASINSLLGKVVSSAGNELSIFTKTISEQTISHLTYFSDDSVPGMVGPFYKKFLVKYRPYYELVENAYFVTYQNDFNAFMDLDAFTQLQSKLVFQPKDYKSYKSDIKKHLNQLSGNIKSAMLVCNDEQMLISTSPSLLISLDKHLKPFSE
;
A
#
# COMPACT_ATOMS: atom_id res chain seq x y z
N MET A 1 30.34 17.43 94.17
CA MET A 1 30.28 15.96 93.98
C MET A 1 29.44 15.64 92.74
N LYS A 2 30.00 14.82 91.84
CA LYS A 2 29.37 13.96 90.80
C LYS A 2 28.38 14.64 89.83
N LYS A 3 28.78 14.92 88.57
CA LYS A 3 28.88 14.03 87.37
C LYS A 3 27.51 13.48 86.90
N THR A 4 27.39 13.40 85.57
CA THR A 4 26.38 12.73 84.72
C THR A 4 25.04 13.48 84.60
N VAL A 5 24.48 13.77 83.42
CA VAL A 5 24.43 12.99 82.18
C VAL A 5 24.53 13.92 80.96
N LEU A 6 25.72 13.99 80.36
CA LEU A 6 25.92 14.34 78.95
C LEU A 6 26.00 13.01 78.20
N SER A 7 24.85 12.37 77.95
CA SER A 7 24.80 11.13 77.18
C SER A 7 23.41 10.95 76.59
N LEU A 8 23.14 11.70 75.52
CA LEU A 8 22.08 11.36 74.56
C LEU A 8 22.32 12.04 73.20
N MET A 9 23.52 11.91 72.66
CA MET A 9 23.84 12.30 71.28
C MET A 9 24.90 11.35 70.67
N LEU A 10 24.70 10.03 70.84
CA LEU A 10 25.52 9.00 70.19
C LEU A 10 24.70 7.90 69.49
N PHE A 11 23.38 8.08 69.34
CA PHE A 11 22.48 7.11 68.69
C PHE A 11 21.87 7.60 67.36
N LEU A 12 22.58 8.46 66.64
CA LEU A 12 22.24 8.80 65.25
C LEU A 12 23.47 8.71 64.34
N ALA A 13 24.29 7.67 64.52
CA ALA A 13 25.03 7.15 63.39
C ALA A 13 24.01 6.41 62.52
N GLY A 14 23.44 7.10 61.54
CA GLY A 14 22.68 6.44 60.49
C GLY A 14 23.57 5.34 59.91
N CYS A 15 23.17 4.07 60.10
CA CYS A 15 23.77 2.96 59.37
C CYS A 15 23.47 3.19 57.89
N SER A 16 24.36 3.91 57.20
CA SER A 16 24.44 3.82 55.75
C SER A 16 24.63 2.34 55.43
N PRO A 17 23.74 1.73 54.63
CA PRO A 17 23.90 0.33 54.26
C PRO A 17 25.29 0.11 53.71
N SER A 18 25.90 -1.03 54.03
CA SER A 18 27.20 -1.34 53.47
C SER A 18 27.11 -1.33 51.93
N GLU A 19 28.22 -1.03 51.27
CA GLU A 19 28.28 -1.04 49.80
C GLU A 19 27.77 -2.37 49.24
N THR A 20 28.11 -3.49 49.90
CA THR A 20 27.62 -4.83 49.57
C THR A 20 26.10 -4.98 49.71
N GLN A 21 25.48 -4.44 50.79
CA GLN A 21 24.02 -4.45 50.94
C GLN A 21 23.33 -3.65 49.85
N THR A 22 23.89 -2.50 49.48
CA THR A 22 23.36 -1.66 48.41
C THR A 22 23.41 -2.39 47.06
N LEU A 23 24.51 -3.10 46.78
CA LEU A 23 24.67 -3.93 45.58
C LEU A 23 23.70 -5.12 45.56
N GLN A 24 23.46 -5.79 46.68
CA GLN A 24 22.50 -6.91 46.77
C GLN A 24 21.05 -6.46 46.55
N VAL A 25 20.67 -5.27 47.03
CA VAL A 25 19.36 -4.67 46.71
C VAL A 25 19.27 -4.38 45.22
N ALA A 26 20.29 -3.75 44.64
CA ALA A 26 20.32 -3.46 43.19
C ALA A 26 20.30 -4.73 42.32
N TYR A 27 20.94 -5.81 42.77
CA TYR A 27 20.88 -7.13 42.13
C TYR A 27 19.45 -7.67 42.15
N SER A 28 18.82 -7.65 43.32
CA SER A 28 17.46 -8.17 43.52
C SER A 28 16.45 -7.41 42.66
N GLU A 29 16.56 -6.07 42.60
CA GLU A 29 15.77 -5.22 41.72
C GLU A 29 16.02 -5.55 40.24
N ALA A 30 17.28 -5.64 39.79
CA ALA A 30 17.61 -5.91 38.40
C ALA A 30 17.11 -7.30 37.96
N LYS A 31 17.22 -8.30 38.85
CA LYS A 31 16.72 -9.65 38.62
C LYS A 31 15.20 -9.71 38.58
N LEU A 32 14.53 -9.00 39.49
CA LEU A 32 13.05 -8.90 39.52
C LEU A 32 12.50 -8.24 38.25
N HIS A 33 13.16 -7.19 37.77
CA HIS A 33 12.75 -6.47 36.56
C HIS A 33 13.29 -7.08 35.26
N GLY A 34 14.15 -8.09 35.34
CA GLY A 34 14.81 -8.69 34.19
C GLY A 34 15.63 -7.69 33.38
N ASP A 35 16.29 -6.75 34.06
CA ASP A 35 17.18 -5.74 33.45
C ASP A 35 18.59 -6.34 33.30
N ILE A 36 18.88 -6.92 32.14
CA ILE A 36 20.11 -7.67 31.89
C ILE A 36 21.35 -6.79 31.92
N VAL A 37 21.20 -5.52 31.50
CA VAL A 37 22.29 -4.54 31.48
C VAL A 37 22.67 -4.19 32.92
N ARG A 38 21.68 -3.83 33.75
CA ARG A 38 21.91 -3.51 35.16
C ARG A 38 22.37 -4.74 35.94
N LEU A 39 21.81 -5.91 35.66
CA LEU A 39 22.20 -7.16 36.31
C LEU A 39 23.67 -7.50 36.03
N SER A 40 24.12 -7.36 34.78
CA SER A 40 25.52 -7.55 34.38
C SER A 40 26.45 -6.59 35.14
N GLN A 41 26.09 -5.31 35.25
CA GLN A 41 26.90 -4.30 35.95
C GLN A 41 27.00 -4.53 37.46
N VAL A 42 25.89 -4.93 38.10
CA VAL A 42 25.87 -5.20 39.54
C VAL A 42 26.65 -6.47 39.86
N LEU A 43 26.48 -7.53 39.06
CA LEU A 43 27.21 -8.79 39.23
C LEU A 43 28.71 -8.62 39.05
N ALA A 44 29.17 -7.74 38.15
CA ALA A 44 30.58 -7.42 38.03
C ALA A 44 31.17 -6.91 39.35
N LYS A 45 30.51 -5.93 39.98
CA LYS A 45 30.94 -5.36 41.27
C LYS A 45 30.86 -6.37 42.42
N LEU A 46 29.82 -7.21 42.45
CA LEU A 46 29.69 -8.26 43.46
C LEU A 46 30.78 -9.33 43.31
N ALA A 47 31.12 -9.72 42.07
CA ALA A 47 32.19 -10.66 41.78
C ALA A 47 33.59 -10.11 42.11
N ASP A 48 33.81 -8.80 42.00
CA ASP A 48 35.06 -8.15 42.45
C ASP A 48 35.22 -8.20 43.98
N ILE A 49 34.12 -8.14 44.73
CA ILE A 49 34.11 -8.17 46.21
C ILE A 49 34.21 -9.61 46.73
N ASN A 50 33.40 -10.53 46.19
CA ASN A 50 33.37 -11.93 46.59
C ASN A 50 33.26 -12.87 45.36
N PRO A 51 34.39 -13.24 44.75
CA PRO A 51 34.40 -14.03 43.53
C PRO A 51 33.75 -15.41 43.67
N GLU A 52 33.90 -16.08 44.81
CA GLU A 52 33.43 -17.47 45.02
C GLU A 52 31.91 -17.57 44.87
N ASP A 53 31.17 -16.56 45.31
CA ASP A 53 29.70 -16.58 45.28
C ASP A 53 29.11 -16.10 43.95
N TRP A 54 29.82 -15.22 43.23
CA TRP A 54 29.21 -14.45 42.13
C TRP A 54 29.85 -14.64 40.76
N LYS A 55 31.04 -15.24 40.65
CA LYS A 55 31.79 -15.31 39.39
C LYS A 55 31.07 -16.11 38.29
N GLU A 56 30.38 -17.19 38.65
CA GLU A 56 29.65 -18.02 37.68
C GLU A 56 28.40 -17.31 37.13
N GLU A 57 27.57 -16.74 38.01
CA GLU A 57 26.38 -15.98 37.60
C GLU A 57 26.80 -14.73 36.81
N HIS A 58 27.85 -14.02 37.25
CA HIS A 58 28.41 -12.90 36.49
C HIS A 58 28.85 -13.32 35.08
N SER A 59 29.59 -14.42 34.94
CA SER A 59 30.03 -14.90 33.62
C SER A 59 28.86 -15.22 32.70
N THR A 60 27.83 -15.88 33.22
CA THR A 60 26.62 -16.24 32.47
C THR A 60 25.83 -15.01 32.04
N VAL A 61 25.58 -14.08 32.95
CA VAL A 61 24.84 -12.84 32.68
C VAL A 61 25.63 -11.91 31.75
N LEU A 62 26.96 -11.86 31.88
CA LEU A 62 27.81 -11.09 30.97
C LEU A 62 27.70 -11.62 29.54
N GLN A 63 27.80 -12.93 29.34
CA GLN A 63 27.58 -13.53 28.02
C GLN A 63 26.17 -13.24 27.50
N ALA A 64 25.15 -13.34 28.36
CA ALA A 64 23.78 -13.06 28.00
C ALA A 64 23.61 -11.59 27.55
N HIS A 65 24.23 -10.64 28.25
CA HIS A 65 24.27 -9.22 27.89
C HIS A 65 25.01 -9.00 26.56
N GLU A 66 26.16 -9.62 26.33
CA GLU A 66 26.87 -9.53 25.04
C GLU A 66 26.00 -10.00 23.86
N TYR A 67 25.26 -11.11 24.04
CA TYR A 67 24.32 -11.58 23.03
C TYR A 67 23.14 -10.63 22.84
N TYR A 68 22.65 -9.98 23.90
CA TYR A 68 21.62 -8.94 23.79
C TYR A 68 22.11 -7.78 22.93
N THR A 69 23.31 -7.26 23.19
CA THR A 69 23.92 -6.17 22.40
C THR A 69 24.16 -6.58 20.93
N ARG A 70 24.59 -7.83 20.68
CA ARG A 70 24.72 -8.34 19.30
C ARG A 70 23.37 -8.47 18.60
N ALA A 71 22.31 -8.77 19.34
CA ALA A 71 20.95 -8.85 18.79
C ALA A 71 20.45 -7.46 18.38
N GLU A 72 20.63 -6.44 19.22
CA GLU A 72 20.30 -5.05 18.89
C GLU A 72 21.08 -4.58 17.67
N LYS A 73 22.40 -4.78 17.65
CA LYS A 73 23.23 -4.42 16.50
C LYS A 73 22.79 -5.12 15.20
N SER A 74 22.53 -6.43 15.26
CA SER A 74 22.05 -7.17 14.08
C SER A 74 20.70 -6.66 13.60
N LEU A 75 19.85 -6.22 14.51
CA LEU A 75 18.53 -5.66 14.18
C LEU A 75 18.66 -4.30 13.50
N ASP A 76 19.54 -3.43 13.98
CA ASP A 76 19.84 -2.13 13.36
C ASP A 76 20.47 -2.27 11.97
N GLU A 77 21.29 -3.31 11.77
CA GLU A 77 21.84 -3.68 10.46
C GLU A 77 20.78 -4.32 9.53
N GLY A 78 19.56 -4.59 10.01
CA GLY A 78 18.51 -5.28 9.26
C GLY A 78 18.72 -6.79 9.10
N ASN A 79 19.69 -7.38 9.81
CA ASN A 79 19.90 -8.82 9.86
C ASN A 79 18.95 -9.47 10.87
N LEU A 80 17.68 -9.59 10.49
CA LEU A 80 16.61 -10.14 11.36
C LEU A 80 16.89 -11.58 11.83
N LYS A 81 17.55 -12.39 11.00
CA LYS A 81 17.93 -13.77 11.34
C LYS A 81 19.03 -13.79 12.41
N GLY A 82 20.06 -12.94 12.26
CA GLY A 82 21.10 -12.76 13.27
C GLY A 82 20.50 -12.22 14.58
N ALA A 83 19.65 -11.20 14.49
CA ALA A 83 18.99 -10.58 15.63
C ALA A 83 18.19 -11.60 16.45
N ILE A 84 17.31 -12.40 15.82
CA ILE A 84 16.50 -13.39 16.57
C ILE A 84 17.36 -14.51 17.16
N THR A 85 18.43 -14.91 16.47
CA THR A 85 19.35 -15.95 16.94
C THR A 85 20.09 -15.48 18.20
N HIS A 86 20.65 -14.27 18.16
CA HIS A 86 21.35 -13.68 19.31
C HIS A 86 20.40 -13.39 20.47
N ALA A 87 19.19 -12.86 20.21
CA ALA A 87 18.21 -12.59 21.25
C ALA A 87 17.74 -13.87 21.97
N ASN A 88 17.47 -14.96 21.23
CA ASN A 88 17.13 -16.24 21.83
C ASN A 88 18.29 -16.83 22.64
N LYS A 89 19.53 -16.67 22.17
CA LYS A 89 20.72 -17.13 22.91
C LYS A 89 20.90 -16.35 24.21
N SER A 90 20.72 -15.03 24.17
CA SER A 90 20.69 -14.17 25.35
C SER A 90 19.63 -14.64 26.35
N PHE A 91 18.40 -14.83 25.89
CA PHE A 91 17.29 -15.29 26.73
C PHE A 91 17.54 -16.66 27.38
N SER A 92 18.15 -17.59 26.64
CA SER A 92 18.47 -18.92 27.19
C SER A 92 19.54 -18.91 28.28
N LEU A 93 20.37 -17.86 28.32
CA LEU A 93 21.42 -17.67 29.33
C LEU A 93 20.90 -16.87 30.53
N SER A 94 20.02 -15.90 30.31
CA SER A 94 19.41 -15.09 31.37
C SER A 94 18.01 -14.65 30.94
N GLU A 95 17.00 -15.09 31.69
CA GLU A 95 15.61 -14.69 31.46
C GLU A 95 15.44 -13.20 31.77
N SER A 96 15.34 -12.39 30.72
CA SER A 96 15.25 -10.94 30.81
C SER A 96 14.02 -10.41 30.09
N GLN A 97 13.32 -9.47 30.73
CA GLN A 97 12.17 -8.79 30.16
C GLN A 97 12.56 -7.89 28.97
N GLN A 98 13.75 -7.29 29.01
CA GLN A 98 14.32 -6.53 27.89
C GLN A 98 14.52 -7.44 26.67
N VAL A 99 15.12 -8.61 26.88
CA VAL A 99 15.33 -9.59 25.80
C VAL A 99 13.99 -10.10 25.25
N LEU A 100 13.00 -10.38 26.10
CA LEU A 100 11.66 -10.78 25.67
C LEU A 100 10.98 -9.71 24.81
N THR A 101 11.12 -8.45 25.19
CA THR A 101 10.59 -7.31 24.43
C THR A 101 11.26 -7.22 23.06
N LEU A 102 12.58 -7.34 23.01
CA LEU A 102 13.36 -7.36 21.76
C LEU A 102 12.94 -8.54 20.86
N VAL A 103 12.80 -9.76 21.41
CA VAL A 103 12.34 -10.94 20.68
C VAL A 103 10.95 -10.72 20.06
N LYS A 104 10.01 -10.13 20.82
CA LYS A 104 8.67 -9.82 20.31
C LYS A 104 8.72 -8.85 19.14
N GLN A 105 9.53 -7.79 19.25
CA GLN A 105 9.71 -6.83 18.16
C GLN A 105 10.31 -7.49 16.91
N ILE A 106 11.40 -8.25 17.05
CA ILE A 106 12.05 -8.94 15.92
C ILE A 106 11.07 -9.91 15.23
N LYS A 107 10.27 -10.66 16.01
CA LYS A 107 9.26 -11.57 15.45
C LYS A 107 8.18 -10.83 14.67
N GLN A 108 7.75 -9.67 15.13
CA GLN A 108 6.77 -8.86 14.43
C GLN A 108 7.34 -8.33 13.11
N GLU A 109 8.56 -7.78 13.13
CA GLU A 109 9.24 -7.35 11.90
C GLU A 109 9.42 -8.51 10.92
N LEU A 110 9.93 -9.66 11.37
CA LEU A 110 10.07 -10.87 10.54
C LEU A 110 8.75 -11.25 9.85
N LYS A 111 7.65 -11.21 10.59
CA LYS A 111 6.32 -11.52 10.04
C LYS A 111 5.92 -10.52 8.96
N ASP A 112 6.15 -9.24 9.17
CA ASP A 112 5.79 -8.19 8.21
C ASP A 112 6.65 -8.27 6.94
N PHE A 113 7.97 -8.47 7.06
CA PHE A 113 8.86 -8.69 5.92
C PHE A 113 8.53 -9.98 5.16
N GLN A 114 8.21 -11.07 5.86
CA GLN A 114 7.78 -12.32 5.21
C GLN A 114 6.48 -12.15 4.46
N LYS A 115 5.53 -11.39 5.01
CA LYS A 115 4.27 -11.08 4.33
C LYS A 115 4.52 -10.25 3.07
N ALA A 116 5.31 -9.18 3.16
CA ALA A 116 5.70 -8.36 2.02
C ALA A 116 6.40 -9.19 0.92
N LYS A 117 7.37 -10.02 1.33
CA LYS A 117 8.09 -10.93 0.44
C LYS A 117 7.17 -11.94 -0.24
N ARG A 118 6.20 -12.51 0.47
CA ARG A 118 5.24 -13.44 -0.13
C ARG A 118 4.41 -12.76 -1.21
N VAL A 119 3.88 -11.58 -0.93
CA VAL A 119 3.06 -10.80 -1.88
C VAL A 119 3.86 -10.52 -3.15
N TRP A 120 5.12 -10.07 -3.03
CA TRP A 120 5.93 -9.83 -4.23
C TRP A 120 6.23 -11.11 -5.02
N ILE A 121 6.47 -12.25 -4.36
CA ILE A 121 6.87 -13.49 -5.06
C ILE A 121 5.67 -14.00 -5.84
N THR A 122 4.50 -14.00 -5.20
CA THR A 122 3.25 -14.44 -5.83
C THR A 122 2.94 -13.55 -7.04
N PHE A 123 3.07 -12.23 -6.90
CA PHE A 123 2.84 -11.31 -8.02
C PHE A 123 3.85 -11.54 -9.16
N GLU A 124 5.15 -11.64 -8.87
CA GLU A 124 6.18 -11.90 -9.90
C GLU A 124 5.94 -13.23 -10.63
N GLN A 125 5.47 -14.27 -9.95
CA GLN A 125 5.14 -15.56 -10.55
C GLN A 125 3.92 -15.52 -11.46
N GLN A 126 2.96 -14.63 -11.18
CA GLN A 126 1.71 -14.51 -11.93
C GLN A 126 1.75 -13.40 -12.98
N LEU A 127 2.81 -12.58 -13.01
CA LEU A 127 2.88 -11.38 -13.85
C LEU A 127 2.68 -11.69 -15.33
N ASP A 128 3.35 -12.72 -15.87
CA ASP A 128 3.23 -13.09 -17.27
C ASP A 128 1.80 -13.57 -17.62
N GLU A 129 1.18 -14.36 -16.74
CA GLU A 129 -0.19 -14.84 -16.91
C GLU A 129 -1.19 -13.68 -16.85
N LEU A 130 -1.04 -12.77 -15.88
CA LEU A 130 -1.87 -11.56 -15.76
C LEU A 130 -1.74 -10.68 -17.01
N ASN A 131 -0.52 -10.49 -17.51
CA ASN A 131 -0.27 -9.72 -18.72
C ASN A 131 -0.92 -10.37 -19.95
N ASN A 132 -0.84 -11.69 -20.09
CA ASN A 132 -1.52 -12.41 -21.17
C ASN A 132 -3.04 -12.21 -21.11
N ARG A 133 -3.64 -12.36 -19.92
CA ARG A 133 -5.08 -12.14 -19.70
C ARG A 133 -5.51 -10.70 -20.00
N ILE A 134 -4.67 -9.70 -19.70
CA ILE A 134 -4.91 -8.30 -20.10
C ILE A 134 -4.86 -8.16 -21.63
N ASN A 135 -3.90 -8.82 -22.27
CA ASN A 135 -3.70 -8.73 -23.71
C ASN A 135 -4.80 -9.43 -24.51
N ASP A 136 -5.42 -10.49 -24.00
CA ASP A 136 -6.55 -11.18 -24.64
C ASP A 136 -7.73 -10.24 -24.96
N PHE A 137 -7.96 -9.23 -24.13
CA PHE A 137 -8.97 -8.19 -24.39
C PHE A 137 -8.61 -7.26 -25.55
N SER A 138 -7.36 -7.25 -26.01
CA SER A 138 -6.93 -6.53 -27.22
C SER A 138 -7.19 -7.34 -28.49
N LEU A 139 -7.34 -8.66 -28.38
CA LEU A 139 -7.49 -9.59 -29.50
C LEU A 139 -8.96 -9.78 -29.91
N THR A 140 -9.89 -9.31 -29.09
CA THR A 140 -11.33 -9.47 -29.27
C THR A 140 -12.05 -8.13 -29.24
N THR A 141 -13.16 -8.02 -29.96
CA THR A 141 -13.94 -6.78 -29.92
C THR A 141 -14.60 -6.61 -28.55
N ALA A 142 -14.74 -5.38 -28.06
CA ALA A 142 -15.31 -5.13 -26.73
C ALA A 142 -16.75 -5.64 -26.55
N GLN A 143 -17.49 -5.88 -27.64
CA GLN A 143 -18.83 -6.49 -27.58
C GLN A 143 -18.78 -7.96 -27.16
N ASP A 144 -17.67 -8.64 -27.44
CA ASP A 144 -17.48 -10.07 -27.19
C ASP A 144 -16.74 -10.34 -25.87
N TRP A 145 -16.38 -9.30 -25.14
CA TRP A 145 -15.68 -9.45 -23.88
C TRP A 145 -16.56 -10.14 -22.84
N SER A 146 -16.01 -11.16 -22.18
CA SER A 146 -16.63 -11.73 -20.99
C SER A 146 -16.51 -10.74 -19.83
N ILE A 147 -17.63 -10.09 -19.47
CA ILE A 147 -17.72 -9.20 -18.31
C ILE A 147 -17.27 -9.92 -17.04
N ILE A 148 -17.57 -11.22 -16.89
CA ILE A 148 -17.15 -12.02 -15.74
C ILE A 148 -15.62 -12.11 -15.68
N ASN A 149 -14.96 -12.47 -16.79
CA ASN A 149 -13.51 -12.62 -16.83
C ASN A 149 -12.81 -11.26 -16.63
N PHE A 150 -13.37 -10.19 -17.21
CA PHE A 150 -12.89 -8.83 -17.03
C PHE A 150 -12.96 -8.43 -15.56
N ASN A 151 -14.12 -8.60 -14.91
CA ASN A 151 -14.32 -8.26 -13.51
C ASN A 151 -13.38 -9.07 -12.59
N GLN A 152 -13.22 -10.37 -12.85
CA GLN A 152 -12.31 -11.22 -12.09
C GLN A 152 -10.86 -10.72 -12.18
N LEU A 153 -10.37 -10.43 -13.38
CA LEU A 153 -9.02 -9.90 -13.59
C LEU A 153 -8.83 -8.54 -12.91
N LEU A 154 -9.80 -7.64 -13.06
CA LEU A 154 -9.74 -6.32 -12.44
C LEU A 154 -9.71 -6.39 -10.90
N VAL A 155 -10.55 -7.25 -10.30
CA VAL A 155 -10.56 -7.47 -8.85
C VAL A 155 -9.24 -8.08 -8.37
N GLU A 156 -8.70 -9.06 -9.10
CA GLU A 156 -7.42 -9.69 -8.78
C GLU A 156 -6.27 -8.68 -8.75
N LEU A 157 -6.17 -7.82 -9.77
CA LEU A 157 -5.17 -6.76 -9.83
C LEU A 157 -5.34 -5.73 -8.68
N ILE A 158 -6.58 -5.33 -8.39
CA ILE A 158 -6.87 -4.40 -7.28
C ILE A 158 -6.52 -5.04 -5.92
N ASP A 159 -6.79 -6.34 -5.73
CA ASP A 159 -6.44 -7.03 -4.49
C ASP A 159 -4.92 -7.11 -4.30
N PHE A 160 -4.15 -7.42 -5.35
CA PHE A 160 -2.70 -7.33 -5.31
C PHE A 160 -2.23 -5.95 -4.87
N ARG A 161 -2.79 -4.89 -5.47
CA ARG A 161 -2.48 -3.51 -5.08
C ARG A 161 -2.75 -3.27 -3.60
N LYS A 162 -3.93 -3.65 -3.09
CA LYS A 162 -4.28 -3.53 -1.67
C LYS A 162 -3.30 -4.28 -0.77
N GLN A 163 -2.88 -5.49 -1.16
CA GLN A 163 -1.90 -6.27 -0.41
C GLN A 163 -0.54 -5.57 -0.35
N PHE A 164 -0.06 -5.02 -1.47
CA PHE A 164 1.17 -4.23 -1.52
C PHE A 164 1.07 -2.93 -0.72
N THR A 165 -0.03 -2.18 -0.81
CA THR A 165 -0.24 -0.97 -0.01
C THR A 165 -0.22 -1.28 1.49
N ARG A 166 -0.90 -2.35 1.92
CA ARG A 166 -0.84 -2.79 3.33
C ARG A 166 0.56 -3.22 3.75
N ALA A 167 1.31 -3.89 2.87
CA ALA A 167 2.68 -4.27 3.14
C ALA A 167 3.58 -3.03 3.26
N LYS A 168 3.42 -2.05 2.36
CA LYS A 168 4.13 -0.76 2.39
C LYS A 168 3.92 -0.06 3.72
N LEU A 169 2.66 0.15 4.13
CA LEU A 169 2.30 0.83 5.37
C LEU A 169 2.97 0.15 6.59
N LYS A 170 2.93 -1.17 6.67
CA LYS A 170 3.57 -1.92 7.77
C LYS A 170 5.09 -1.73 7.83
N ILE A 171 5.76 -1.63 6.69
CA ILE A 171 7.21 -1.38 6.64
C ILE A 171 7.51 0.10 6.97
N GLU A 172 6.65 1.04 6.56
CA GLU A 172 6.78 2.47 6.87
C GLU A 172 6.49 2.82 8.33
N GLU A 173 5.52 2.13 8.96
CA GLU A 173 5.17 2.25 10.38
C GLU A 173 6.24 1.68 11.32
N SER A 174 7.23 0.96 10.79
CA SER A 174 8.37 0.50 11.57
C SER A 174 9.11 1.69 12.18
N GLN A 175 9.33 1.65 13.49
CA GLN A 175 10.12 2.66 14.19
C GLN A 175 11.59 2.67 13.73
N ARG A 176 12.05 1.58 13.11
CA ARG A 176 13.41 1.44 12.59
C ARG A 176 13.45 1.69 11.08
N LYS A 177 14.46 2.45 10.65
CA LYS A 177 14.70 2.77 9.23
C LYS A 177 16.03 2.19 8.76
N THR A 178 16.12 0.86 8.75
CA THR A 178 17.34 0.14 8.33
C THR A 178 17.45 0.05 6.80
N GLN A 179 18.61 -0.37 6.29
CA GLN A 179 18.81 -0.60 4.86
C GLN A 179 17.82 -1.65 4.29
N LEU A 180 17.48 -2.68 5.06
CA LEU A 180 16.50 -3.70 4.66
C LEU A 180 15.10 -3.08 4.44
N HIS A 181 14.70 -2.15 5.31
CA HIS A 181 13.43 -1.42 5.16
C HIS A 181 13.45 -0.61 3.85
N ALA A 182 14.51 0.16 3.62
CA ALA A 182 14.66 0.96 2.40
C ALA A 182 14.60 0.10 1.12
N GLN A 183 15.36 -1.00 1.07
CA GLN A 183 15.36 -1.91 -0.08
C GLN A 183 13.98 -2.55 -0.32
N THR A 184 13.31 -2.95 0.76
CA THR A 184 11.97 -3.55 0.68
C THR A 184 10.95 -2.53 0.16
N LEU A 185 11.00 -1.28 0.64
CA LEU A 185 10.13 -0.21 0.18
C LEU A 185 10.36 0.13 -1.30
N VAL A 186 11.62 0.17 -1.76
CA VAL A 186 11.94 0.36 -3.18
C VAL A 186 11.28 -0.73 -4.03
N LYS A 187 11.43 -2.00 -3.64
CA LYS A 187 10.83 -3.11 -4.37
C LYS A 187 9.30 -3.05 -4.36
N ILE A 188 8.68 -2.77 -3.21
CA ILE A 188 7.21 -2.62 -3.10
C ILE A 188 6.71 -1.49 -4.01
N ASN A 189 7.34 -0.32 -3.97
CA ASN A 189 6.95 0.82 -4.80
C ASN A 189 7.08 0.49 -6.30
N GLN A 190 8.13 -0.21 -6.72
CA GLN A 190 8.26 -0.68 -8.11
C GLN A 190 7.09 -1.58 -8.51
N GLN A 191 6.69 -2.55 -7.67
CA GLN A 191 5.58 -3.44 -7.99
C GLN A 191 4.23 -2.72 -7.99
N LEU A 192 4.02 -1.75 -7.09
CA LEU A 192 2.82 -0.90 -7.09
C LEU A 192 2.67 -0.12 -8.39
N VAL A 193 3.76 0.44 -8.90
CA VAL A 193 3.77 1.15 -10.18
C VAL A 193 3.38 0.23 -11.35
N VAL A 194 3.92 -0.99 -11.39
CA VAL A 194 3.55 -2.00 -12.40
C VAL A 194 2.06 -2.34 -12.30
N LEU A 195 1.56 -2.60 -11.09
CA LEU A 195 0.13 -2.89 -10.87
C LEU A 195 -0.79 -1.75 -11.29
N GLU A 196 -0.43 -0.52 -10.95
CA GLU A 196 -1.21 0.65 -11.36
C GLU A 196 -1.22 0.80 -12.88
N ALA A 197 -0.09 0.55 -13.56
CA ALA A 197 -0.03 0.53 -15.01
C ALA A 197 -0.92 -0.58 -15.61
N SER A 198 -0.88 -1.80 -15.06
CA SER A 198 -1.71 -2.93 -15.51
C SER A 198 -3.21 -2.66 -15.35
N ILE A 199 -3.63 -2.14 -14.19
CA ILE A 199 -5.04 -1.79 -13.93
C ILE A 199 -5.48 -0.68 -14.89
N ASN A 200 -4.68 0.38 -15.03
CA ASN A 200 -5.04 1.50 -15.89
C ASN A 200 -5.03 1.12 -17.37
N SER A 201 -4.16 0.21 -17.81
CA SER A 201 -4.19 -0.34 -19.17
C SER A 201 -5.51 -1.07 -19.44
N LEU A 202 -5.93 -1.95 -18.53
CA LEU A 202 -7.19 -2.69 -18.66
C LEU A 202 -8.41 -1.75 -18.70
N LEU A 203 -8.46 -0.77 -17.79
CA LEU A 203 -9.52 0.24 -17.80
C LEU A 203 -9.45 1.10 -19.07
N GLY A 204 -8.25 1.47 -19.52
CA GLY A 204 -8.00 2.24 -20.74
C GLY A 204 -8.65 1.61 -21.96
N LYS A 205 -8.58 0.27 -22.06
CA LYS A 205 -9.22 -0.49 -23.14
C LYS A 205 -10.74 -0.37 -23.09
N VAL A 206 -11.36 -0.31 -21.90
CA VAL A 206 -12.81 -0.06 -21.74
C VAL A 206 -13.16 1.33 -22.29
N VAL A 207 -12.49 2.38 -21.81
CA VAL A 207 -12.82 3.77 -22.19
C VAL A 207 -12.53 4.03 -23.66
N SER A 208 -11.43 3.52 -24.20
CA SER A 208 -11.13 3.67 -25.64
C SER A 208 -12.18 2.96 -26.50
N SER A 209 -12.54 1.72 -26.16
CA SER A 209 -13.53 0.94 -26.92
C SER A 209 -14.93 1.56 -26.85
N ALA A 210 -15.41 1.86 -25.64
CA ALA A 210 -16.72 2.46 -25.43
C ALA A 210 -16.79 3.90 -25.93
N GLY A 211 -15.69 4.66 -25.79
CA GLY A 211 -15.59 6.04 -26.23
C GLY A 211 -15.60 6.19 -27.74
N ASN A 212 -14.89 5.32 -28.48
CA ASN A 212 -14.91 5.33 -29.95
C ASN A 212 -16.33 5.11 -30.49
N GLU A 213 -17.03 4.12 -29.96
CA GLU A 213 -18.41 3.83 -30.38
C GLU A 213 -19.40 4.92 -29.94
N LEU A 214 -19.18 5.50 -28.76
CA LEU A 214 -19.96 6.65 -28.30
C LEU A 214 -19.75 7.87 -29.20
N SER A 215 -18.53 8.09 -29.68
CA SER A 215 -18.18 9.19 -30.58
C SER A 215 -18.89 9.04 -31.91
N ILE A 216 -18.87 7.84 -32.50
CA ILE A 216 -19.61 7.51 -33.73
C ILE A 216 -21.11 7.77 -33.51
N PHE A 217 -21.68 7.21 -32.44
CA PHE A 217 -23.09 7.39 -32.09
C PHE A 217 -23.46 8.87 -31.96
N THR A 218 -22.71 9.61 -31.14
CA THR A 218 -23.00 11.00 -30.80
C THR A 218 -22.90 11.87 -32.04
N LYS A 219 -21.89 11.66 -32.89
CA LYS A 219 -21.74 12.40 -34.14
C LYS A 219 -22.96 12.19 -35.05
N THR A 220 -23.35 10.93 -35.30
CA THR A 220 -24.49 10.62 -36.17
C THR A 220 -25.80 11.21 -35.65
N ILE A 221 -26.07 11.05 -34.35
CA ILE A 221 -27.27 11.62 -33.74
C ILE A 221 -27.26 13.14 -33.74
N SER A 222 -26.10 13.77 -33.51
CA SER A 222 -25.98 15.22 -33.52
C SER A 222 -26.26 15.80 -34.90
N GLU A 223 -25.76 15.17 -35.97
CA GLU A 223 -25.98 15.59 -37.36
C GLU A 223 -27.48 15.52 -37.72
N GLN A 224 -28.14 14.41 -37.37
CA GLN A 224 -29.57 14.24 -37.59
C GLN A 224 -30.41 15.24 -36.79
N THR A 225 -30.08 15.43 -35.51
CA THR A 225 -30.79 16.36 -34.64
C THR A 225 -30.63 17.80 -35.11
N ILE A 226 -29.41 18.20 -35.49
CA ILE A 226 -29.14 19.54 -36.04
C ILE A 226 -29.89 19.76 -37.35
N SER A 227 -29.98 18.73 -38.21
CA SER A 227 -30.79 18.79 -39.42
C SER A 227 -32.27 19.03 -39.09
N HIS A 228 -32.86 18.27 -38.16
CA HIS A 228 -34.24 18.49 -37.74
C HIS A 228 -34.48 19.87 -37.12
N LEU A 229 -33.56 20.36 -36.27
CA LEU A 229 -33.62 21.71 -35.68
C LEU A 229 -33.45 22.84 -36.70
N THR A 230 -33.05 22.53 -37.94
CA THR A 230 -32.96 23.53 -39.03
C THR A 230 -34.32 23.78 -39.66
N TYR A 231 -35.24 22.81 -39.59
CA TYR A 231 -36.52 22.84 -40.30
C TYR A 231 -37.74 22.78 -39.38
N PHE A 232 -37.58 22.41 -38.11
CA PHE A 232 -38.65 22.21 -37.14
C PHE A 232 -38.36 22.93 -35.82
N SER A 233 -39.41 23.28 -35.08
CA SER A 233 -39.30 23.86 -33.73
C SER A 233 -38.73 22.85 -32.73
N ASP A 234 -38.02 23.36 -31.73
CA ASP A 234 -37.40 22.58 -30.65
C ASP A 234 -38.36 21.58 -29.99
N ASP A 235 -39.64 21.93 -29.85
CA ASP A 235 -40.66 21.07 -29.22
C ASP A 235 -41.06 19.85 -30.07
N SER A 236 -40.86 19.91 -31.38
CA SER A 236 -41.22 18.83 -32.32
C SER A 236 -40.07 17.86 -32.59
N VAL A 237 -38.83 18.33 -32.46
CA VAL A 237 -37.62 17.54 -32.71
C VAL A 237 -37.50 16.31 -31.80
N PRO A 238 -37.85 16.33 -30.49
CA PRO A 238 -37.74 15.14 -29.66
C PRO A 238 -38.51 13.94 -30.22
N GLY A 239 -39.74 14.15 -30.68
CA GLY A 239 -40.55 13.08 -31.29
C GLY A 239 -39.91 12.50 -32.56
N MET A 240 -39.27 13.35 -33.36
CA MET A 240 -38.64 12.96 -34.62
C MET A 240 -37.35 12.17 -34.43
N VAL A 241 -36.51 12.57 -33.46
CA VAL A 241 -35.22 11.90 -33.22
C VAL A 241 -35.31 10.70 -32.29
N GLY A 242 -36.40 10.58 -31.51
CA GLY A 242 -36.61 9.50 -30.54
C GLY A 242 -36.41 8.07 -31.09
N PRO A 243 -36.95 7.71 -32.27
CA PRO A 243 -36.70 6.40 -32.88
C PRO A 243 -35.23 6.13 -33.18
N PHE A 244 -34.47 7.15 -33.60
CA PHE A 244 -33.03 7.01 -33.85
C PHE A 244 -32.28 6.74 -32.54
N TYR A 245 -32.54 7.53 -31.50
CA TYR A 245 -31.98 7.30 -30.15
C TYR A 245 -32.25 5.87 -29.65
N LYS A 246 -33.49 5.37 -29.80
CA LYS A 246 -33.85 3.99 -29.40
C LYS A 246 -33.03 2.94 -30.15
N LYS A 247 -32.92 3.06 -31.49
CA LYS A 247 -32.18 2.11 -32.32
C LYS A 247 -30.70 2.08 -31.93
N PHE A 248 -30.12 3.24 -31.70
CA PHE A 248 -28.73 3.33 -31.32
C PHE A 248 -28.45 2.89 -29.88
N LEU A 249 -29.36 3.15 -28.94
CA LEU A 249 -29.22 2.67 -27.56
C LEU A 249 -29.11 1.14 -27.51
N VAL A 250 -29.89 0.43 -28.33
CA VAL A 250 -29.76 -1.04 -28.47
C VAL A 250 -28.36 -1.43 -28.95
N LYS A 251 -27.79 -0.71 -29.93
CA LYS A 251 -26.43 -0.97 -30.45
C LYS A 251 -25.34 -0.62 -29.43
N TYR A 252 -25.52 0.47 -28.69
CA TYR A 252 -24.52 1.00 -27.76
C TYR A 252 -24.53 0.30 -26.39
N ARG A 253 -25.64 -0.36 -26.05
CA ARG A 253 -25.86 -1.01 -24.75
C ARG A 253 -24.68 -1.84 -24.23
N PRO A 254 -24.02 -2.71 -25.03
CA PRO A 254 -22.90 -3.50 -24.51
C PRO A 254 -21.73 -2.65 -24.00
N TYR A 255 -21.44 -1.52 -24.68
CA TYR A 255 -20.38 -0.60 -24.28
C TYR A 255 -20.76 0.23 -23.06
N TYR A 256 -22.04 0.61 -22.96
CA TYR A 256 -22.59 1.27 -21.78
C TYR A 256 -22.45 0.38 -20.54
N GLU A 257 -22.93 -0.86 -20.64
CA GLU A 257 -22.87 -1.85 -19.56
C GLU A 257 -21.41 -2.17 -19.19
N LEU A 258 -20.48 -2.24 -20.15
CA LEU A 258 -19.06 -2.46 -19.86
C LEU A 258 -18.45 -1.34 -19.00
N VAL A 259 -18.76 -0.08 -19.32
CA VAL A 259 -18.27 1.10 -18.58
C VAL A 259 -18.87 1.14 -17.19
N GLU A 260 -20.19 0.97 -17.06
CA GLU A 260 -20.85 0.93 -15.74
C GLU A 260 -20.31 -0.21 -14.87
N ASN A 261 -20.09 -1.40 -15.44
CA ASN A 261 -19.51 -2.53 -14.71
C ASN A 261 -18.08 -2.22 -14.23
N ALA A 262 -17.23 -1.68 -15.11
CA ALA A 262 -15.87 -1.29 -14.73
C ALA A 262 -15.88 -0.25 -13.60
N TYR A 263 -16.71 0.79 -13.74
CA TYR A 263 -16.91 1.80 -12.70
C TYR A 263 -17.35 1.16 -11.38
N PHE A 264 -18.38 0.32 -11.41
CA PHE A 264 -18.92 -0.35 -10.21
C PHE A 264 -17.89 -1.24 -9.53
N VAL A 265 -17.13 -2.04 -10.27
CA VAL A 265 -16.07 -2.88 -9.71
C VAL A 265 -14.99 -2.04 -9.04
N THR A 266 -14.55 -0.93 -9.67
CA THR A 266 -13.57 -0.03 -9.07
C THR A 266 -14.11 0.63 -7.79
N TYR A 267 -15.36 1.11 -7.82
CA TYR A 267 -16.03 1.73 -6.68
C TYR A 267 -16.21 0.75 -5.50
N GLN A 268 -16.75 -0.44 -5.75
CA GLN A 268 -16.93 -1.47 -4.71
C GLN A 268 -15.61 -1.91 -4.08
N ASN A 269 -14.53 -1.81 -4.84
CA ASN A 269 -13.20 -2.16 -4.37
C ASN A 269 -12.40 -0.95 -3.87
N ASP A 270 -13.01 0.22 -3.66
CA ASP A 270 -12.34 1.41 -3.14
C ASP A 270 -11.06 1.74 -3.92
N PHE A 271 -11.15 1.65 -5.24
CA PHE A 271 -10.05 1.93 -6.16
C PHE A 271 -10.37 3.18 -6.99
N ASN A 272 -9.61 4.23 -6.75
CA ASN A 272 -9.63 5.43 -7.58
C ASN A 272 -8.70 5.22 -8.77
N ALA A 273 -9.28 4.86 -9.91
CA ALA A 273 -8.55 4.71 -11.15
C ALA A 273 -7.97 6.05 -11.62
N PHE A 274 -6.86 5.99 -12.37
CA PHE A 274 -6.32 7.18 -13.04
C PHE A 274 -7.33 7.77 -14.02
N MET A 275 -8.11 6.91 -14.68
CA MET A 275 -9.24 7.36 -15.46
C MET A 275 -10.42 7.64 -14.56
N ASP A 276 -10.91 8.87 -14.61
CA ASP A 276 -12.15 9.28 -13.97
C ASP A 276 -13.35 8.64 -14.68
N LEU A 277 -13.63 7.39 -14.30
CA LEU A 277 -14.75 6.62 -14.82
C LEU A 277 -16.10 7.23 -14.41
N ASP A 278 -16.17 7.97 -13.31
CA ASP A 278 -17.38 8.70 -12.92
C ASP A 278 -17.66 9.83 -13.92
N ALA A 279 -16.68 10.70 -14.17
CA ALA A 279 -16.82 11.77 -15.17
C ALA A 279 -17.12 11.21 -16.56
N PHE A 280 -16.51 10.08 -16.93
CA PHE A 280 -16.81 9.41 -18.19
C PHE A 280 -18.24 8.87 -18.24
N THR A 281 -18.72 8.22 -17.18
CA THR A 281 -20.11 7.70 -17.08
C THR A 281 -21.13 8.85 -17.10
N GLN A 282 -20.84 9.97 -16.43
CA GLN A 282 -21.66 11.17 -16.48
C GLN A 282 -21.71 11.77 -17.89
N LEU A 283 -20.57 11.85 -18.57
CA LEU A 283 -20.51 12.32 -19.95
C LEU A 283 -21.30 11.39 -20.89
N GLN A 284 -21.14 10.08 -20.71
CA GLN A 284 -21.86 9.07 -21.47
C GLN A 284 -23.37 9.22 -21.30
N SER A 285 -23.89 9.37 -20.08
CA SER A 285 -25.32 9.58 -19.84
C SER A 285 -25.87 10.82 -20.57
N LYS A 286 -25.11 11.93 -20.60
CA LYS A 286 -25.48 13.17 -21.32
C LYS A 286 -25.53 12.99 -22.83
N LEU A 287 -24.75 12.07 -23.38
CA LEU A 287 -24.64 11.84 -24.82
C LEU A 287 -25.62 10.78 -25.31
N VAL A 288 -25.79 9.70 -24.54
CA VAL A 288 -26.65 8.54 -24.87
C VAL A 288 -28.12 8.87 -24.74
N PHE A 289 -28.52 9.61 -23.70
CA PHE A 289 -29.92 9.88 -23.47
C PHE A 289 -30.43 11.08 -24.25
N GLN A 290 -31.65 10.95 -24.75
CA GLN A 290 -32.31 12.00 -25.49
C GLN A 290 -32.55 13.23 -24.61
N PRO A 291 -32.15 14.45 -25.06
CA PRO A 291 -32.50 15.69 -24.39
C PRO A 291 -34.01 15.90 -24.26
N LYS A 292 -34.44 16.52 -23.16
CA LYS A 292 -35.84 16.89 -22.94
C LYS A 292 -36.23 18.15 -23.73
N ASP A 293 -35.26 19.02 -24.01
CA ASP A 293 -35.38 20.22 -24.83
C ASP A 293 -34.11 20.41 -25.68
N TYR A 294 -34.20 21.25 -26.71
CA TYR A 294 -33.11 21.44 -27.69
C TYR A 294 -32.58 22.87 -27.78
N LYS A 295 -32.99 23.76 -26.87
CA LYS A 295 -32.70 25.19 -26.93
C LYS A 295 -31.19 25.51 -26.93
N SER A 296 -30.39 24.72 -26.21
CA SER A 296 -28.92 24.86 -26.12
C SER A 296 -28.15 23.72 -26.81
N TYR A 297 -28.85 22.81 -27.50
CA TYR A 297 -28.28 21.53 -27.96
C TYR A 297 -27.02 21.69 -28.79
N LYS A 298 -27.01 22.62 -29.76
CA LYS A 298 -25.84 22.85 -30.65
C LYS A 298 -24.57 23.24 -29.88
N SER A 299 -24.71 24.00 -28.80
CA SER A 299 -23.59 24.42 -27.95
C SER A 299 -23.14 23.27 -27.04
N ASP A 300 -24.09 22.60 -26.40
CA ASP A 300 -23.82 21.54 -25.43
C ASP A 300 -23.20 20.30 -26.08
N ILE A 301 -23.70 19.90 -27.25
CA ILE A 301 -23.19 18.72 -27.96
C ILE A 301 -21.75 18.92 -28.42
N LYS A 302 -21.39 20.14 -28.87
CA LYS A 302 -20.01 20.48 -29.24
C LYS A 302 -19.07 20.40 -28.04
N LYS A 303 -19.51 20.92 -26.88
CA LYS A 303 -18.76 20.84 -25.62
C LYS A 303 -18.54 19.39 -25.20
N HIS A 304 -19.59 18.57 -25.19
CA HIS A 304 -19.50 17.17 -24.78
C HIS A 304 -18.66 16.32 -25.74
N LEU A 305 -18.74 16.55 -27.06
CA LEU A 305 -17.88 15.88 -28.04
C LEU A 305 -16.40 16.21 -27.85
N ASN A 306 -16.06 17.46 -27.52
CA ASN A 306 -14.69 17.85 -27.20
C ASN A 306 -14.18 17.16 -25.93
N GLN A 307 -15.02 17.07 -24.89
CA GLN A 307 -14.69 16.34 -23.66
C GLN A 307 -14.47 14.84 -23.94
N LEU A 308 -15.34 14.23 -24.76
CA LEU A 308 -15.23 12.82 -25.13
C LEU A 308 -13.93 12.54 -25.90
N SER A 309 -13.58 13.40 -26.86
CA SER A 309 -12.33 13.31 -27.60
C SER A 309 -11.11 13.38 -26.67
N GLY A 310 -11.14 14.28 -25.68
CA GLY A 310 -10.10 14.36 -24.64
C GLY A 310 -9.96 13.06 -23.85
N ASN A 311 -11.07 12.49 -23.39
CA ASN A 311 -11.09 11.24 -22.62
C ASN A 311 -10.56 10.05 -23.45
N ILE A 312 -10.98 9.93 -24.71
CA ILE A 312 -10.47 8.89 -25.62
C ILE A 312 -8.97 9.04 -25.82
N LYS A 313 -8.47 10.26 -26.04
CA LYS A 313 -7.03 10.52 -26.23
C LYS A 313 -6.25 10.13 -24.98
N SER A 314 -6.73 10.48 -23.78
CA SER A 314 -6.10 10.08 -22.52
C SER A 314 -6.09 8.56 -22.35
N ALA A 315 -7.22 7.88 -22.65
CA ALA A 315 -7.30 6.42 -22.60
C ALA A 315 -6.34 5.76 -23.58
N MET A 316 -6.23 6.27 -24.81
CA MET A 316 -5.30 5.77 -25.81
C MET A 316 -3.84 5.98 -25.41
N LEU A 317 -3.49 7.08 -24.74
CA LEU A 317 -2.13 7.27 -24.20
C LEU A 317 -1.78 6.20 -23.16
N VAL A 318 -2.75 5.80 -22.33
CA VAL A 318 -2.57 4.73 -21.34
C VAL A 318 -2.56 3.34 -21.99
N CYS A 319 -3.23 3.16 -23.14
CA CYS A 319 -3.29 1.89 -23.87
C CYS A 319 -2.12 1.64 -24.83
N ASN A 320 -1.65 2.68 -25.53
CA ASN A 320 -0.70 2.57 -26.65
C ASN A 320 0.76 2.42 -26.22
N ASP A 321 1.05 2.46 -24.93
CA ASP A 321 2.34 1.98 -24.44
C ASP A 321 2.32 0.43 -24.38
N GLU A 322 2.30 -0.19 -25.56
CA GLU A 322 2.71 -1.59 -25.77
C GLU A 322 4.15 -1.84 -25.24
N GLN A 323 4.89 -0.79 -24.90
CA GLN A 323 6.22 -0.83 -24.28
C GLN A 323 6.22 -0.76 -22.75
N MET A 324 5.09 -0.47 -22.07
CA MET A 324 5.08 -0.43 -20.59
C MET A 324 5.15 -1.82 -19.94
N LEU A 325 4.88 -2.89 -20.69
CA LEU A 325 4.57 -4.19 -20.10
C LEU A 325 5.74 -5.19 -19.99
N ILE A 326 6.98 -4.87 -20.43
CA ILE A 326 8.11 -5.83 -20.35
C ILE A 326 9.43 -5.21 -19.86
N SER A 327 9.43 -4.01 -19.30
CA SER A 327 10.69 -3.36 -18.94
C SER A 327 10.69 -2.90 -17.49
N THR A 328 11.37 -3.66 -16.63
CA THR A 328 11.91 -3.22 -15.33
C THR A 328 12.97 -2.11 -15.48
N SER A 329 12.99 -1.36 -16.59
CA SER A 329 14.02 -0.36 -16.83
C SER A 329 13.76 0.91 -16.01
N PRO A 330 14.82 1.51 -15.45
CA PRO A 330 14.73 2.77 -14.71
C PRO A 330 14.09 3.93 -15.48
N SER A 331 14.16 3.94 -16.81
CA SER A 331 13.57 5.01 -17.62
C SER A 331 12.04 5.00 -17.66
N LEU A 332 11.43 3.82 -17.46
CA LEU A 332 9.98 3.63 -17.45
C LEU A 332 9.36 4.10 -16.12
N LEU A 333 10.06 3.82 -15.01
CA LEU A 333 9.76 4.38 -13.69
C LEU A 333 9.83 5.92 -13.67
N ILE A 334 10.79 6.51 -14.39
CA ILE A 334 10.94 7.97 -14.52
C ILE A 334 9.83 8.59 -15.38
N SER A 335 9.38 7.89 -16.42
CA SER A 335 8.24 8.33 -17.27
C SER A 335 6.93 8.31 -16.48
N LEU A 336 6.67 7.24 -15.73
CA LEU A 336 5.50 7.11 -14.87
C LEU A 336 5.47 8.15 -13.74
N ASP A 337 6.60 8.41 -13.10
CA ASP A 337 6.72 9.45 -12.06
C ASP A 337 6.45 10.87 -12.62
N LYS A 338 6.78 11.13 -13.90
CA LYS A 338 6.41 12.39 -14.58
C LYS A 338 4.92 12.49 -14.90
N HIS A 339 4.26 11.37 -15.22
CA HIS A 339 2.85 11.35 -15.59
C HIS A 339 1.90 11.31 -14.38
N LEU A 340 2.36 10.81 -13.23
CA LEU A 340 1.57 10.71 -11.99
C LEU A 340 1.75 11.92 -11.05
N LYS A 341 2.81 12.72 -11.21
CA LYS A 341 3.08 13.95 -10.42
C LYS A 341 2.04 15.09 -10.48
N PRO A 342 1.26 15.31 -11.55
CA PRO A 342 0.31 16.42 -11.57
C PRO A 342 -0.94 16.21 -10.68
N PHE A 343 -1.07 15.05 -10.02
CA PHE A 343 -2.28 14.69 -9.24
C PHE A 343 -1.99 14.41 -7.76
N SER A 344 -0.82 14.80 -7.26
CA SER A 344 -0.41 14.63 -5.85
C SER A 344 -0.31 15.94 -5.06
N GLU A 345 -1.11 16.96 -5.41
CA GLU A 345 -1.33 18.15 -4.59
C GLU A 345 -2.79 18.25 -4.13
#